data_AF-A0A953TY01-F1
#
_entry.id   AF-A0A953TY01-F1
#
_cell.length_a   1.000
_cell.length_b   1.000
_cell.length_c   1.000
_cell.angle_alpha   90.00
_cell.angle_beta   90.00
_cell.angle_gamma   90.00
#
_symmetry.space_group_name_H-M   'P 1'
#
loop_
_entity.id
_entity.type
_entity.pdbx_description
1 polymer ?
#
loop_
_entity_poly.entity_id
_entity_poly.type
_entity_poly.pdbx_seq_one_letter_code
_entity_poly.pdbx_strand_id
1 'polypeptide(L)' 'MQALPQGQFVKHFQYGVGVVTQSNAERTSIDFHLHGPKKFATRLMTVELTDEAPPPKPRPARRRKVSTQIPPVTISVIGK' A
#
# COMPACT_ATOMS: atom_id res chain seq x y z
N MET A 1 9.05 2.10 19.78
CA MET A 1 8.35 1.00 19.09
C MET A 1 8.28 1.35 17.62
N GLN A 2 9.01 0.63 16.78
CA GLN A 2 9.14 0.92 15.35
C GLN A 2 7.86 0.45 14.65
N ALA A 3 7.23 1.31 13.86
CA ALA A 3 6.06 0.92 13.07
C ALA A 3 6.50 -0.10 12.01
N LEU A 4 5.78 -1.22 11.87
CA LEU A 4 6.07 -2.23 10.86
C LEU A 4 6.00 -1.61 9.46
N PRO A 5 6.83 -2.02 8.49
CA PRO A 5 6.69 -1.53 7.12
C PRO A 5 5.32 -1.94 6.55
N GLN A 6 4.67 -1.01 5.86
CA GLN A 6 3.44 -1.31 5.11
C GLN A 6 3.76 -2.29 3.97
N GLY A 7 2.89 -3.27 3.76
CA GLY A 7 3.07 -4.35 2.79
C GLY A 7 3.83 -5.57 3.32
N GLN A 8 4.23 -5.57 4.61
CA GLN A 8 4.88 -6.71 5.24
C GLN A 8 3.91 -7.88 5.45
N PHE A 9 4.36 -9.10 5.16
CA PHE A 9 3.64 -10.31 5.52
C PHE A 9 3.90 -10.69 6.98
N VAL A 10 2.82 -11.00 7.67
CA VAL A 10 2.83 -11.34 9.09
C VAL A 10 1.95 -12.55 9.33
N LYS A 11 2.36 -13.40 10.26
CA LYS A 11 1.56 -14.52 10.74
C LYS A 11 1.07 -14.23 12.14
N HIS A 12 -0.25 -14.20 12.32
CA HIS A 12 -0.90 -14.04 13.60
C HIS A 12 -1.45 -15.39 14.06
N PHE A 13 -1.29 -15.72 15.35
CA PHE A 13 -1.69 -17.02 15.89
C PHE A 13 -3.17 -17.35 15.65
N GLN A 14 -4.06 -16.38 15.89
CA GLN A 14 -5.51 -16.57 15.76
C GLN A 14 -6.05 -16.41 14.32
N TYR A 15 -5.44 -15.56 13.50
CA TYR A 15 -6.02 -15.15 12.20
C TYR A 15 -5.21 -15.68 11.01
N GLY A 16 -4.07 -16.33 11.26
CA GLY A 16 -3.19 -16.85 10.23
C GLY A 16 -2.37 -15.75 9.54
N VAL A 17 -2.11 -15.96 8.26
CA VAL A 17 -1.26 -15.09 7.45
C VAL A 17 -2.05 -13.88 6.96
N GLY A 18 -1.45 -12.69 7.09
CA GLY A 18 -2.00 -11.44 6.63
C GLY A 18 -0.93 -10.46 6.16
N VAL A 19 -1.37 -9.38 5.53
CA VAL A 19 -0.51 -8.30 5.05
C VAL A 19 -0.78 -7.03 5.82
N VAL A 20 0.27 -6.37 6.30
CA VAL A 20 0.16 -5.07 6.99
C VAL A 20 -0.25 -4.02 5.97
N THR A 21 -1.46 -3.48 6.07
CA THR A 21 -1.95 -2.42 5.15
C THR A 21 -1.59 -1.04 5.67
N GLN A 22 -1.59 -0.85 6.99
CA GLN A 22 -1.26 0.41 7.63
C GLN A 22 -0.66 0.14 9.01
N SER A 23 0.35 0.91 9.39
CA SER A 23 1.05 0.74 10.66
C SER A 23 1.37 2.10 11.25
N ASN A 24 0.89 2.33 12.48
CA ASN A 24 1.17 3.51 13.29
C ASN A 24 1.77 3.06 14.63
N ALA A 25 2.28 4.01 15.42
CA ALA A 25 2.86 3.73 16.74
C ALA A 25 1.86 3.08 17.72
N GLU A 26 0.57 3.37 17.56
CA GLU A 26 -0.49 2.88 18.44
C GLU A 26 -1.32 1.75 17.83
N ARG A 27 -1.56 1.79 16.52
CA ARG A 27 -2.45 0.87 15.82
C ARG A 27 -1.83 0.31 14.54
N THR A 28 -2.01 -0.98 14.31
CA THR A 28 -1.63 -1.66 13.06
C THR A 28 -2.87 -2.28 12.44
N SER A 29 -3.08 -2.02 11.16
CA SER A 29 -4.10 -2.62 10.31
C SER A 29 -3.47 -3.74 9.49
N ILE A 30 -4.04 -4.94 9.57
CA ILE A 30 -3.59 -6.12 8.86
C ILE A 30 -4.79 -6.68 8.10
N ASP A 31 -4.60 -6.97 6.82
CA ASP A 31 -5.60 -7.67 6.01
C ASP A 31 -5.26 -9.16 5.97
N PHE A 32 -6.11 -9.97 6.61
CA PHE A 32 -5.96 -11.42 6.66
C PHE A 32 -6.76 -12.07 5.55
N HIS A 33 -6.21 -13.13 4.94
CA HIS A 33 -6.88 -13.79 3.83
C HIS A 33 -8.23 -14.41 4.21
N LEU A 34 -8.34 -15.00 5.42
CA LEU A 34 -9.54 -15.69 5.88
C LEU A 34 -10.52 -14.80 6.66
N HIS A 35 -10.03 -13.69 7.23
CA HIS A 35 -10.80 -12.86 8.16
C HIS A 35 -10.95 -11.40 7.70
N GLY A 36 -10.28 -11.02 6.62
CA GLY A 36 -10.25 -9.68 6.10
C GLY A 36 -9.50 -8.69 7.01
N PRO A 37 -9.84 -7.39 6.92
CA PRO A 37 -9.10 -6.33 7.59
C PRO A 37 -9.39 -6.29 9.09
N LYS A 38 -8.32 -6.31 9.89
CA LYS A 38 -8.37 -6.20 11.35
C LYS A 38 -7.42 -5.13 11.85
N LYS A 39 -7.80 -4.45 12.92
CA LYS A 39 -7.00 -3.44 13.59
C LYS A 39 -6.56 -3.91 14.97
N PHE A 40 -5.27 -3.79 15.24
CA PHE A 40 -4.65 -4.20 16.50
C PHE A 40 -3.98 -3.02 17.17
N ALA A 41 -3.83 -3.09 18.49
CA ALA A 41 -2.91 -2.20 19.20
C ALA A 41 -1.47 -2.68 18.97
N THR A 42 -0.64 -1.86 18.33
CA THR A 42 0.76 -2.21 17.97
C THR A 42 1.56 -2.68 19.19
N ARG A 43 1.26 -2.13 20.37
CA ARG A 43 1.95 -2.42 21.63
C ARG A 43 1.53 -3.73 22.30
N LEU A 44 0.35 -4.26 21.98
CA LEU A 44 -0.19 -5.50 22.55
C LEU A 44 -0.22 -6.65 21.53
N MET A 45 0.05 -6.35 20.27
CA MET A 45 -0.02 -7.31 19.17
C MET A 45 1.25 -8.16 19.13
N THR A 46 1.06 -9.48 19.03
CA THR A 46 2.14 -10.43 18.80
C THR A 46 1.91 -11.09 17.44
N VAL A 47 2.83 -10.85 16.52
CA VAL A 47 2.86 -11.50 15.21
C VAL A 47 4.28 -11.92 14.88
N GLU A 48 4.38 -13.00 14.12
CA GLU A 48 5.63 -13.44 13.53
C GLU A 48 5.83 -12.65 12.22
N LEU A 49 6.95 -11.93 12.13
CA LEU A 49 7.34 -11.27 10.89
C LEU A 49 7.90 -12.33 9.95
N THR A 50 7.26 -12.48 8.79
CA THR A 50 7.73 -13.42 7.78
C THR A 50 8.49 -12.63 6.71
N ASP A 51 9.80 -12.90 6.60
CA ASP A 51 10.72 -12.34 5.61
C ASP A 51 10.73 -13.13 4.29
N GLU A 52 9.69 -13.94 4.02
CA GLU A 52 9.48 -14.41 2.64
C GLU A 52 9.15 -13.16 1.80
N ALA A 53 10.21 -12.55 1.28
CA ALA A 53 10.12 -11.45 0.35
C ALA A 53 9.25 -11.96 -0.80
N PRO A 54 8.06 -11.39 -1.05
CA PRO A 54 7.37 -11.67 -2.29
C PRO A 54 8.37 -11.37 -3.42
N PRO A 55 8.51 -12.26 -4.43
CA PRO A 55 9.39 -12.01 -5.57
C PRO A 55 9.15 -10.57 -6.03
N PRO A 56 10.23 -9.80 -6.28
CA PRO A 56 10.16 -8.36 -6.44
C PRO A 56 9.05 -8.02 -7.42
N LYS A 57 7.95 -7.44 -6.91
CA LYS A 57 6.87 -6.95 -7.76
C LYS A 57 7.55 -6.00 -8.76
N PRO A 58 7.37 -6.17 -10.08
CA PRO A 58 7.91 -5.23 -11.04
C PRO A 58 7.40 -3.85 -10.62
N ARG A 59 8.33 -2.99 -10.19
CA ARG A 59 8.02 -1.65 -9.71
C ARG A 59 7.19 -0.99 -10.81
N PRO A 60 5.93 -0.57 -10.57
CA PRO A 60 5.27 0.28 -11.54
C PRO A 60 6.15 1.53 -11.63
N ALA A 61 6.74 1.75 -12.80
CA ALA A 61 7.52 2.93 -13.07
C ALA A 61 6.68 4.12 -12.59
N ARG A 62 7.25 4.92 -11.69
CA ARG A 62 6.69 6.17 -11.19
C ARG A 62 6.29 6.99 -12.41
N ARG A 63 5.04 6.87 -12.86
CA ARG A 63 4.51 7.65 -13.97
C ARG A 63 4.53 9.08 -13.44
N ARG A 64 5.55 9.82 -13.87
CA ARG A 64 5.65 11.26 -13.68
C ARG A 64 4.25 11.82 -13.89
N LYS A 65 3.76 12.63 -12.95
CA LYS A 65 2.64 13.52 -13.24
C LYS A 65 3.10 14.38 -14.42
N VAL A 66 2.79 13.95 -15.63
CA VAL A 66 2.81 14.82 -16.78
C VAL A 66 1.60 15.70 -16.53
N SER A 67 1.87 16.90 -16.02
CA SER A 67 0.95 18.01 -16.12
C SER A 67 0.60 18.11 -17.60
N THR A 68 -0.57 17.62 -17.98
CA THR A 68 -1.14 17.87 -19.31
C THR A 68 -1.54 19.33 -19.29
N GLN A 69 -0.55 20.20 -19.49
CA GLN A 69 -0.77 21.59 -19.87
C GLN A 69 -1.43 21.50 -21.25
N ILE A 70 -2.74 21.71 -21.29
CA ILE A 70 -3.52 21.80 -22.51
C ILE A 70 -3.19 23.17 -23.11
N PRO A 71 -2.48 23.30 -24.24
CA PRO A 71 -2.47 24.56 -24.96
C PRO A 71 -3.85 24.75 -25.61
N PRO A 72 -4.49 25.93 -25.51
CA PRO A 72 -5.65 26.21 -26.32
C PRO A 72 -5.23 26.24 -27.80
N VAL A 73 -5.82 25.34 -28.58
CA VAL A 73 -5.63 25.25 -30.03
C VAL A 73 -6.25 26.49 -30.68
N THR A 74 -5.42 27.29 -31.34
CA THR A 74 -5.84 28.35 -32.26
C THR A 74 -6.45 27.70 -33.50
N ILE A 75 -7.75 27.89 -33.73
CA ILE A 75 -8.38 27.57 -35.02
C ILE A 75 -8.49 28.87 -35.81
N SER A 76 -7.60 29.05 -36.78
CA SER A 76 -7.76 30.03 -37.85
C SER A 76 -8.64 29.41 -38.94
N VAL A 77 -9.86 29.89 -39.11
CA VAL A 77 -10.66 29.63 -40.32
C VAL A 77 -10.40 30.76 -41.31
N ILE A 78 -9.65 30.45 -42.36
CA ILE A 78 -9.55 31.24 -43.59
C ILE A 78 -10.75 30.86 -44.47
N GLY A 79 -11.44 31.87 -44.99
CA GLY A 79 -12.50 31.65 -45.99
C GLY A 79 -13.31 32.90 -46.28
N LYS A 80 -12.90 33.62 -47.33
CA LYS A 80 -13.77 34.33 -48.29
C LYS A 80 -12.97 34.65 -49.55
#